data_AF-A0A917XFT3-F1
#
_entry.id   AF-A0A917XFT3-F1
#
_cell.length_a   1.000
_cell.length_b   1.000
_cell.length_c   1.000
_cell.angle_alpha   90.00
_cell.angle_beta   90.00
_cell.angle_gamma   90.00
#
_symmetry.space_group_name_H-M   'P 1'
#
loop_
_entity.id
_entity.type
_entity.pdbx_description
1 polymer ?
#
loop_
_entity_poly.entity_id
_entity_poly.type
_entity_poly.pdbx_seq_one_letter_code
_entity_poly.pdbx_strand_id
1 'polypeptide(L)'
;MTTAFLCQGWPRGLAAVVRKVRAARREPGPLVLPTELAGRWQEQNPAAGRAVLGVPWAELDTGALSARSVRRIRAAGVTGFAAFRGDGTRLDRAAAVRAAARAGARELLLPDGRRVGRGALLAALLGRTWPVTRPPELFDPVTGRALPRGGAFAGVDALGTLDVGPLGFLRIPGMVEPASLEPGARHRVVLLGGSVLYGLGQPDNSRTIPAALHRRMPDSEVLCFAAPGEWSRGESALLLYRLRHCRPDVAVSLSGWNDFNNLFAMRLVNGPGAEMLNWTFHDHQHFLRLHAPREARNVGLPFARKPSVVRRLPLDSLAFPSSGAGLRAGVWLENQALMATACARDGIRFVCALQPHSLLHPALGEEFTRAWVQRHYDHPFTDRATVFDDYAQTIDAVYDTYRDGLKRLAKEFPGAVFLDLSTVFEKETRPCMIDGVHPTAHGAALLGDALADAVAPDRTR
;
A
#
# COMPACT_ATOMS: atom_id res chain seq x y z
N MET A 1 -10.56 32.94 14.51
CA MET A 1 -9.47 33.28 13.56
C MET A 1 -9.76 32.58 12.25
N THR A 2 -9.71 33.29 11.14
CA THR A 2 -10.02 32.75 9.82
C THR A 2 -8.82 31.99 9.27
N THR A 3 -8.83 30.67 9.40
CA THR A 3 -7.81 29.78 8.82
C THR A 3 -8.31 29.27 7.47
N ALA A 4 -7.54 29.51 6.41
CA ALA A 4 -7.82 28.92 5.12
C ALA A 4 -7.17 27.54 4.96
N PHE A 5 -7.76 26.71 4.12
CA PHE A 5 -7.19 25.40 3.77
C PHE A 5 -6.50 25.53 2.43
N LEU A 6 -5.21 25.19 2.37
CA LEU A 6 -4.45 25.07 1.13
C LEU A 6 -4.45 23.60 0.72
N CYS A 7 -5.24 23.24 -0.28
CA CYS A 7 -5.32 21.85 -0.75
C CYS A 7 -4.80 21.74 -2.18
N GLN A 8 -3.66 21.06 -2.36
CA GLN A 8 -3.10 20.77 -3.68
C GLN A 8 -3.69 19.48 -4.31
N GLY A 9 -4.77 18.91 -3.74
CA GLY A 9 -5.37 17.68 -4.27
C GLY A 9 -6.85 17.50 -3.90
N TRP A 10 -7.54 16.71 -4.72
CA TRP A 10 -8.98 16.45 -4.77
C TRP A 10 -9.33 15.08 -4.14
N PRO A 11 -10.58 14.77 -3.73
CA PRO A 11 -11.51 15.50 -2.86
C PRO A 11 -11.63 14.86 -1.45
N ARG A 12 -11.15 13.63 -1.22
CA ARG A 12 -11.33 12.89 0.06
C ARG A 12 -10.61 13.58 1.23
N GLY A 13 -9.42 14.15 0.97
CA GLY A 13 -8.67 14.90 1.98
C GLY A 13 -9.42 16.15 2.48
N LEU A 14 -10.07 16.89 1.58
CA LEU A 14 -10.74 18.15 1.91
C LEU A 14 -12.00 17.93 2.77
N ALA A 15 -12.83 16.94 2.44
CA ALA A 15 -13.98 16.58 3.25
C ALA A 15 -13.58 16.06 4.64
N ALA A 16 -12.53 15.23 4.73
CA ALA A 16 -11.99 14.75 6.01
C ALA A 16 -11.44 15.89 6.88
N VAL A 17 -10.75 16.85 6.27
CA VAL A 17 -10.20 18.02 6.95
C VAL A 17 -11.30 18.95 7.46
N VAL A 18 -12.30 19.25 6.62
CA VAL A 18 -13.47 20.03 7.05
C VAL A 18 -14.18 19.34 8.22
N ARG A 19 -14.32 18.01 8.17
CA ARG A 19 -14.90 17.22 9.26
C ARG A 19 -14.07 17.31 10.55
N LYS A 20 -12.74 17.17 10.46
CA LYS A 20 -11.82 17.28 11.62
C LYS A 20 -11.88 18.67 12.26
N VAL A 21 -11.94 19.73 11.46
CA VAL A 21 -12.02 21.11 11.95
C VAL A 21 -13.35 21.37 12.64
N ARG A 22 -14.46 20.88 12.04
CA ARG A 22 -15.78 20.92 12.67
C ARG A 22 -15.83 20.12 13.98
N ALA A 23 -15.23 18.93 14.01
CA ALA A 23 -15.13 18.10 15.22
C ALA A 23 -14.37 18.82 16.34
N ALA A 24 -13.39 19.65 16.00
CA ALA A 24 -12.68 20.51 16.94
C ALA A 24 -13.47 21.78 17.35
N ARG A 25 -14.77 21.87 17.03
CA ARG A 25 -15.65 23.01 17.28
C ARG A 25 -15.11 24.33 16.72
N ARG A 26 -14.43 24.29 15.57
CA ARG A 26 -13.93 25.47 14.89
C ARG A 26 -14.74 25.72 13.62
N GLU A 27 -14.99 26.98 13.32
CA GLU A 27 -15.48 27.37 12.02
C GLU A 27 -14.32 27.27 11.00
N PRO A 28 -14.43 26.40 9.99
CA PRO A 28 -13.45 26.37 8.90
C PRO A 28 -13.56 27.66 8.08
N GLY A 29 -12.43 28.34 7.86
CA GLY A 29 -12.37 29.53 7.03
C GLY A 29 -12.49 29.23 5.52
N PRO A 30 -12.22 30.22 4.65
CA PRO A 30 -12.32 30.08 3.20
C PRO A 30 -11.35 29.01 2.67
N LEU A 31 -11.76 28.31 1.61
CA LEU A 31 -10.94 27.26 0.99
C LEU A 31 -10.07 27.90 -0.10
N VAL A 32 -8.76 27.66 -0.08
CA VAL A 32 -7.84 28.05 -1.16
C VAL A 32 -7.52 26.80 -1.97
N LEU A 33 -8.13 26.70 -3.15
CA LEU A 33 -8.04 25.54 -4.04
C LEU A 33 -7.44 25.95 -5.38
N PRO A 34 -6.86 25.01 -6.15
CA PRO A 34 -6.63 25.20 -7.56
C PRO A 34 -7.90 25.70 -8.25
N THR A 35 -7.80 26.67 -9.15
CA THR A 35 -8.95 27.29 -9.83
C THR A 35 -9.89 26.25 -10.44
N GLU A 36 -9.33 25.20 -11.04
CA GLU A 36 -10.05 24.10 -11.68
C GLU A 36 -10.84 23.27 -10.67
N LEU A 37 -10.31 23.12 -9.45
CA LEU A 37 -10.97 22.40 -8.35
C LEU A 37 -11.97 23.29 -7.62
N ALA A 38 -11.73 24.61 -7.58
CA ALA A 38 -12.62 25.56 -6.93
C ALA A 38 -14.02 25.56 -7.55
N GLY A 39 -14.11 25.61 -8.89
CA GLY A 39 -15.38 25.56 -9.62
C GLY A 39 -16.15 24.26 -9.34
N ARG A 40 -15.49 23.12 -9.53
CA ARG A 40 -16.07 21.79 -9.26
C ARG A 40 -16.55 21.65 -7.80
N TRP A 41 -15.81 22.21 -6.84
CA TRP A 41 -16.20 22.12 -5.43
C TRP A 41 -17.48 22.90 -5.16
N GLN A 42 -17.59 24.11 -5.73
CA GLN A 42 -18.77 24.95 -5.60
C GLN A 42 -20.01 24.31 -6.23
N GLU A 43 -19.84 23.70 -7.42
CA GLU A 43 -20.91 22.93 -8.09
C GLU A 43 -21.37 21.73 -7.27
N GLN A 44 -20.44 20.97 -6.69
CA GLN A 44 -20.76 19.75 -5.93
C GLN A 44 -21.24 20.04 -4.50
N ASN A 45 -20.96 21.23 -3.96
CA ASN A 45 -21.26 21.58 -2.58
C ASN A 45 -21.91 22.98 -2.48
N PRO A 46 -23.04 23.23 -3.17
CA PRO A 46 -23.66 24.56 -3.19
C PRO A 46 -24.11 25.00 -1.79
N ALA A 47 -24.52 24.05 -0.95
CA ALA A 47 -24.89 24.28 0.45
C ALA A 47 -23.70 24.50 1.40
N ALA A 48 -22.44 24.40 0.92
CA ALA A 48 -21.29 24.64 1.78
C ALA A 48 -21.19 26.10 2.25
N GLY A 49 -21.86 27.05 1.57
CA GLY A 49 -22.01 28.44 2.00
C GLY A 49 -20.70 29.21 2.18
N ARG A 50 -19.59 28.70 1.61
CA ARG A 50 -18.23 29.17 1.91
C ARG A 50 -17.59 29.84 0.71
N ALA A 51 -16.83 30.90 0.98
CA ALA A 51 -15.95 31.49 0.00
C ALA A 51 -14.83 30.50 -0.39
N VAL A 52 -14.84 30.05 -1.64
CA VAL A 52 -13.75 29.30 -2.26
C VAL A 52 -12.93 30.25 -3.10
N LEU A 53 -11.64 30.30 -2.85
CA LEU A 53 -10.67 31.10 -3.57
C LEU A 53 -9.90 30.20 -4.52
N GLY A 54 -10.25 30.25 -5.81
CA GLY A 54 -9.47 29.63 -6.87
C GLY A 54 -8.12 30.33 -7.06
N VAL A 55 -7.02 29.60 -6.99
CA VAL A 55 -5.65 30.06 -7.26
C VAL A 55 -5.04 29.15 -8.34
N PRO A 56 -4.29 29.66 -9.33
CA PRO A 56 -3.69 28.81 -10.35
C PRO A 56 -2.81 27.70 -9.75
N TRP A 57 -2.89 26.49 -10.32
CA TRP A 57 -2.14 25.33 -9.82
C TRP A 57 -0.64 25.60 -9.67
N ALA A 58 -0.02 26.21 -10.68
CA ALA A 58 1.40 26.54 -10.69
C ALA A 58 1.83 27.45 -9.53
N GLU A 59 0.96 28.36 -9.10
CA GLU A 59 1.23 29.24 -7.95
C GLU A 59 1.18 28.48 -6.63
N LEU A 60 0.26 27.51 -6.51
CA LEU A 60 0.16 26.68 -5.31
C LEU A 60 1.29 25.67 -5.22
N ASP A 61 1.65 25.03 -6.32
CA ASP A 61 2.71 24.02 -6.41
C ASP A 61 4.08 24.60 -6.01
N THR A 62 4.39 25.78 -6.54
CA THR A 62 5.63 26.48 -6.22
C THR A 62 5.56 27.27 -4.92
N GLY A 63 4.36 27.58 -4.42
CA GLY A 63 4.13 28.58 -3.38
C GLY A 63 4.39 30.02 -3.84
N ALA A 64 4.62 30.24 -5.14
CA ALA A 64 4.93 31.54 -5.73
C ALA A 64 3.67 32.32 -6.10
N LEU A 65 2.85 32.65 -5.11
CA LEU A 65 1.59 33.38 -5.32
C LEU A 65 1.80 34.70 -6.06
N SER A 66 0.97 34.96 -7.07
CA SER A 66 0.92 36.22 -7.80
C SER A 66 0.31 37.33 -6.94
N ALA A 67 0.58 38.59 -7.29
CA ALA A 67 0.01 39.74 -6.59
C ALA A 67 -1.53 39.71 -6.58
N ARG A 68 -2.15 39.19 -7.64
CA ARG A 68 -3.60 39.00 -7.73
C ARG A 68 -4.10 37.98 -6.71
N SER A 69 -3.46 36.81 -6.62
CA SER A 69 -3.81 35.76 -5.66
C SER A 69 -3.61 36.24 -4.22
N VAL A 70 -2.49 36.91 -3.93
CA VAL A 70 -2.22 37.49 -2.60
C VAL A 70 -3.30 38.48 -2.19
N ARG A 71 -3.69 39.41 -3.09
CA ARG A 71 -4.77 40.38 -2.80
C ARG A 71 -6.09 39.70 -2.50
N ARG A 72 -6.47 38.67 -3.27
CA ARG A 72 -7.71 37.90 -3.05
C ARG A 72 -7.70 37.16 -1.71
N ILE A 73 -6.59 36.51 -1.37
CA ILE A 73 -6.43 35.78 -0.11
C ILE A 73 -6.51 36.75 1.09
N ARG A 74 -5.87 37.91 1.00
CA ARG A 74 -5.94 38.94 2.05
C ARG A 74 -7.33 39.55 2.18
N ALA A 75 -8.00 39.83 1.06
CA ALA A 75 -9.37 40.36 1.05
C ALA A 75 -10.37 39.38 1.70
N ALA A 76 -10.11 38.07 1.61
CA ALA A 76 -10.90 37.04 2.28
C ALA A 76 -10.56 36.87 3.78
N GLY A 77 -9.71 37.73 4.35
CA GLY A 77 -9.37 37.72 5.78
C GLY A 77 -8.56 36.50 6.22
N VAL A 78 -7.83 35.83 5.32
CA VAL A 78 -7.07 34.62 5.65
C VAL A 78 -5.89 34.96 6.58
N THR A 79 -5.93 34.40 7.79
CA THR A 79 -4.91 34.61 8.84
C THR A 79 -4.00 33.40 9.08
N GLY A 80 -4.35 32.23 8.54
CA GLY A 80 -3.55 31.01 8.65
C GLY A 80 -3.80 30.06 7.48
N PHE A 81 -2.84 29.19 7.17
CA PHE A 81 -3.03 28.11 6.20
C PHE A 81 -3.01 26.74 6.89
N ALA A 82 -3.89 25.84 6.48
CA ALA A 82 -3.80 24.43 6.79
C ALA A 82 -3.56 23.67 5.49
N ALA A 83 -2.39 23.07 5.35
CA ALA A 83 -1.91 22.61 4.06
C ALA A 83 -1.99 21.08 3.91
N PHE A 84 -2.66 20.61 2.86
CA PHE A 84 -2.93 19.19 2.62
C PHE A 84 -2.65 18.81 1.16
N ARG A 85 -2.07 17.63 0.93
CA ARG A 85 -2.09 16.95 -0.37
C ARG A 85 -3.22 15.92 -0.38
N GLY A 86 -3.96 15.86 -1.48
CA GLY A 86 -5.13 14.99 -1.64
C GLY A 86 -4.82 13.49 -1.75
N ASP A 87 -3.54 13.14 -1.95
CA ASP A 87 -3.02 11.78 -2.10
C ASP A 87 -2.56 11.15 -0.77
N GLY A 88 -2.69 11.85 0.36
CA GLY A 88 -2.23 11.37 1.67
C GLY A 88 -0.70 11.40 1.89
N THR A 89 0.07 11.91 0.93
CA THR A 89 1.54 12.01 1.05
C THR A 89 1.99 13.26 1.81
N ARG A 90 3.31 13.34 2.10
CA ARG A 90 3.92 14.51 2.76
C ARG A 90 3.74 15.75 1.89
N LEU A 91 3.03 16.73 2.43
CA LEU A 91 2.95 18.10 1.93
C LEU A 91 4.34 18.62 1.53
N ASP A 92 4.46 19.30 0.38
CA ASP A 92 5.61 20.18 0.12
C ASP A 92 5.55 21.35 1.11
N ARG A 93 6.19 21.15 2.25
CA ARG A 93 6.25 22.13 3.33
C ARG A 93 6.87 23.44 2.86
N ALA A 94 7.81 23.40 1.92
CA ALA A 94 8.47 24.60 1.43
C ALA A 94 7.51 25.45 0.59
N ALA A 95 6.71 24.83 -0.29
CA ALA A 95 5.67 25.51 -1.05
C ALA A 95 4.60 26.13 -0.12
N ALA A 96 4.12 25.36 0.86
CA ALA A 96 3.10 25.83 1.81
C ALA A 96 3.61 27.01 2.66
N VAL A 97 4.87 26.97 3.12
CA VAL A 97 5.50 28.08 3.86
C VAL A 97 5.64 29.31 2.97
N ARG A 98 6.09 29.17 1.72
CA ARG A 98 6.20 30.29 0.76
C ARG A 98 4.84 30.95 0.51
N ALA A 99 3.81 30.14 0.27
CA ALA A 99 2.45 30.62 0.07
C ALA A 99 1.94 31.37 1.32
N ALA A 100 2.10 30.76 2.51
CA ALA A 100 1.67 31.35 3.77
C ALA A 100 2.34 32.70 4.05
N ALA A 101 3.66 32.77 3.86
CA ALA A 101 4.41 33.98 4.09
C ALA A 101 4.05 35.09 3.08
N ARG A 102 3.93 34.78 1.79
CA ARG A 102 3.53 35.76 0.76
C ARG A 102 2.13 36.31 0.99
N ALA A 103 1.19 35.45 1.36
CA ALA A 103 -0.17 35.85 1.72
C ALA A 103 -0.23 36.71 3.00
N GLY A 104 0.82 36.65 3.84
CA GLY A 104 0.85 37.37 5.12
C GLY A 104 0.14 36.62 6.26
N ALA A 105 0.06 35.29 6.16
CA ALA A 105 -0.51 34.46 7.21
C ALA A 105 0.34 34.51 8.49
N ARG A 106 -0.33 34.48 9.65
CA ARG A 106 0.30 34.49 10.98
C ARG A 106 0.76 33.11 11.42
N GLU A 107 0.11 32.06 10.92
CA GLU A 107 0.42 30.67 11.23
C GLU A 107 0.21 29.71 10.04
N LEU A 108 0.97 28.62 10.04
CA LEU A 108 0.73 27.45 9.19
C LEU A 108 0.45 26.25 10.10
N LEU A 109 -0.69 25.60 9.88
CA LEU A 109 -1.10 24.36 10.52
C LEU A 109 -0.67 23.18 9.65
N LEU A 110 0.11 22.28 10.23
CA LEU A 110 0.56 21.06 9.57
C LEU A 110 -0.48 19.93 9.74
N PRO A 111 -0.46 18.90 8.87
CA PRO A 111 -1.37 17.76 8.97
C PRO A 111 -1.32 17.01 10.32
N ASP A 112 -0.19 17.08 11.02
CA ASP A 112 0.03 16.49 12.35
C ASP A 112 -0.46 17.38 13.50
N GLY A 113 -1.13 18.50 13.21
CA GLY A 113 -1.69 19.43 14.19
C GLY A 113 -0.69 20.47 14.72
N ARG A 114 0.59 20.38 14.35
CA ARG A 114 1.59 21.37 14.77
C ARG A 114 1.35 22.74 14.13
N ARG A 115 1.70 23.78 14.88
CA ARG A 115 1.61 25.19 14.47
C ARG A 115 2.99 25.75 14.17
N VAL A 116 3.12 26.39 13.02
CA VAL A 116 4.31 27.15 12.63
C VAL A 116 3.94 28.62 12.63
N GLY A 117 4.37 29.35 13.65
CA GLY A 117 4.12 30.79 13.75
C GLY A 117 4.94 31.62 12.75
N ARG A 118 4.57 32.89 12.59
CA ARG A 118 5.20 33.85 11.66
C ARG A 118 6.73 33.90 11.74
N GLY A 119 7.30 33.87 12.93
CA GLY A 119 8.76 33.87 13.10
C GLY A 119 9.44 32.64 12.47
N ALA A 120 8.85 31.45 12.66
CA ALA A 120 9.34 30.21 12.05
C ALA A 120 9.09 30.16 10.53
N LEU A 121 7.99 30.76 10.04
CA LEU A 121 7.74 30.92 8.60
C LEU A 121 8.81 31.80 7.93
N LEU A 122 9.16 32.92 8.56
CA LEU A 122 10.22 33.82 8.07
C LEU A 122 11.60 33.16 8.13
N ALA A 123 11.91 32.44 9.21
CA ALA A 123 13.17 31.70 9.33
C ALA A 123 13.31 30.62 8.23
N ALA A 124 12.23 29.91 7.93
CA ALA A 124 12.21 28.91 6.86
C ALA A 124 12.36 29.53 5.45
N LEU A 125 11.81 30.74 5.21
CA LEU A 125 12.05 31.47 3.96
C LEU A 125 13.50 31.90 3.77
N LEU A 126 14.19 32.20 4.88
CA LEU A 126 15.60 32.62 4.88
C LEU A 126 16.58 31.44 4.84
N GLY A 127 16.10 30.21 4.58
CA GLY A 127 16.95 29.03 4.41
C GLY A 127 17.54 28.48 5.72
N ARG A 128 17.07 28.92 6.90
CA ARG A 128 17.52 28.34 8.18
C ARG A 128 16.87 26.96 8.36
N THR A 129 17.70 25.94 8.53
CA THR A 129 17.25 24.56 8.73
C THR A 129 16.50 24.41 10.04
N TRP A 130 15.41 23.66 10.00
CA TRP A 130 14.67 23.25 11.20
C TRP A 130 15.47 22.20 11.98
N PRO A 131 15.38 22.18 13.33
CA PRO A 131 15.78 21.02 14.10
C PRO A 131 14.79 19.89 13.80
N VAL A 132 15.23 18.90 13.02
CA VAL A 132 14.50 17.65 12.85
C VAL A 132 15.01 16.71 13.93
N THR A 133 14.25 16.53 15.01
CA THR A 133 14.49 15.45 15.97
C THR A 133 14.34 14.11 15.25
N ARG A 134 15.46 13.43 14.99
CA ARG A 134 15.47 12.03 14.54
C ARG A 134 15.25 11.13 15.76
N PRO A 135 14.39 10.09 15.71
CA PRO A 135 14.34 9.07 16.75
C PRO A 135 15.59 8.17 16.69
N PRO A 136 16.00 7.53 17.81
CA PRO A 136 17.21 6.70 17.90
C PRO A 136 17.06 5.34 17.17
N GLU A 137 18.17 4.85 16.62
CA GLU A 137 18.33 3.74 15.65
C GLU A 137 18.60 2.36 16.32
N LEU A 138 18.35 1.25 15.60
CA LEU A 138 18.67 -0.14 15.98
C LEU A 138 19.95 -0.61 15.25
N PHE A 139 20.83 -1.33 15.94
CA PHE A 139 22.17 -1.73 15.47
C PHE A 139 22.19 -3.18 14.93
N ASP A 140 22.75 -3.39 13.74
CA ASP A 140 23.00 -4.71 13.13
C ASP A 140 24.45 -5.16 13.42
N PRO A 141 24.66 -6.25 14.17
CA PRO A 141 25.99 -6.72 14.54
C PRO A 141 26.75 -7.44 13.41
N VAL A 142 26.10 -7.81 12.29
CA VAL A 142 26.74 -8.51 11.17
C VAL A 142 27.36 -7.51 10.19
N THR A 143 26.72 -6.36 9.97
CA THR A 143 27.22 -5.32 9.06
C THR A 143 27.87 -4.13 9.76
N GLY A 144 27.76 -4.05 11.09
CA GLY A 144 28.28 -2.93 11.89
C GLY A 144 27.59 -1.59 11.60
N ARG A 145 26.38 -1.62 11.02
CA ARG A 145 25.64 -0.43 10.62
C ARG A 145 24.31 -0.32 11.36
N ALA A 146 23.87 0.92 11.55
CA ALA A 146 22.52 1.20 12.01
C ALA A 146 21.52 0.81 10.92
N LEU A 147 20.56 -0.06 11.26
CA LEU A 147 19.43 -0.34 10.39
C LEU A 147 18.42 0.81 10.51
N PRO A 148 17.94 1.39 9.40
CA PRO A 148 16.70 2.14 9.48
C PRO A 148 15.62 1.16 9.96
N ARG A 149 14.80 1.57 10.95
CA ARG A 149 13.62 0.80 11.37
C ARG A 149 12.91 0.32 10.11
N GLY A 150 12.62 -0.99 10.04
CA GLY A 150 11.78 -1.56 8.98
C GLY A 150 10.59 -0.63 8.76
N GLY A 151 10.45 -0.16 7.52
CA GLY A 151 9.72 1.05 7.18
C GLY A 151 8.33 1.12 7.81
N ALA A 152 7.93 2.30 8.29
CA ALA A 152 6.57 2.72 8.63
C ALA A 152 5.62 1.81 9.46
N PHE A 153 6.01 0.59 9.85
CA PHE A 153 5.11 -0.44 10.37
C PHE A 153 5.55 -1.05 11.71
N ALA A 154 6.74 -0.70 12.23
CA ALA A 154 7.14 -1.15 13.56
C ALA A 154 6.32 -0.45 14.67
N GLY A 155 5.73 -1.24 15.57
CA GLY A 155 5.12 -0.78 16.83
C GLY A 155 3.62 -0.99 16.95
N VAL A 156 2.84 -0.74 15.89
CA VAL A 156 1.42 -1.10 15.74
C VAL A 156 0.95 -0.76 14.32
N ASP A 157 -0.03 -1.48 13.77
CA ASP A 157 -0.71 -1.05 12.54
C ASP A 157 -1.47 0.29 12.74
N ALA A 158 -1.99 0.89 11.66
CA ALA A 158 -2.68 2.18 11.72
C ALA A 158 -3.92 2.20 12.64
N LEU A 159 -4.42 1.02 13.02
CA LEU A 159 -5.55 0.83 13.92
C LEU A 159 -5.12 0.55 15.37
N GLY A 160 -3.83 0.31 15.61
CA GLY A 160 -3.32 0.00 16.95
C GLY A 160 -3.53 -1.44 17.38
N THR A 161 -4.02 -2.33 16.52
CA THR A 161 -4.49 -3.66 16.92
C THR A 161 -3.48 -4.77 16.66
N LEU A 162 -2.56 -4.58 15.71
CA LEU A 162 -1.56 -5.58 15.35
C LEU A 162 -0.18 -5.20 15.85
N ASP A 163 0.49 -6.10 16.57
CA ASP A 163 1.87 -5.91 17.03
C ASP A 163 2.86 -6.41 15.96
N VAL A 164 3.81 -5.55 15.59
CA VAL A 164 4.82 -5.82 14.57
C VAL A 164 6.21 -5.71 15.20
N GLY A 165 6.98 -6.78 15.07
CA GLY A 165 8.33 -6.88 15.61
C GLY A 165 9.31 -5.88 14.96
N PRO A 166 10.48 -5.67 15.57
CA PRO A 166 11.47 -4.69 15.10
C PRO A 166 12.04 -5.03 13.72
N LEU A 167 11.95 -6.30 13.31
CA LEU A 167 12.38 -6.78 11.99
C LEU A 167 11.30 -6.60 10.91
N GLY A 168 10.11 -6.12 11.28
CA GLY A 168 9.00 -5.82 10.37
C GLY A 168 8.07 -6.99 10.08
N PHE A 169 8.06 -8.04 10.91
CA PHE A 169 7.10 -9.15 10.80
C PHE A 169 6.04 -9.09 11.90
N LEU A 170 4.87 -9.65 11.62
CA LEU A 170 3.77 -9.77 12.58
C LEU A 170 4.17 -10.67 13.76
N ARG A 171 4.00 -10.20 15.00
CA ARG A 171 4.30 -10.98 16.20
C ARG A 171 3.22 -12.02 16.49
N ILE A 172 3.48 -13.28 16.21
CA ILE A 172 2.49 -14.34 16.43
C ILE A 172 2.46 -14.74 17.92
N PRO A 173 1.30 -14.72 18.60
CA PRO A 173 1.22 -15.13 20.00
C PRO A 173 1.69 -16.58 20.20
N GLY A 174 2.53 -16.79 21.21
CA GLY A 174 3.14 -18.09 21.51
C GLY A 174 4.40 -18.40 20.69
N MET A 175 4.69 -17.62 19.65
CA MET A 175 5.92 -17.78 18.88
C MET A 175 7.06 -17.00 19.53
N VAL A 176 8.21 -17.65 19.67
CA VAL A 176 9.45 -16.96 20.07
C VAL A 176 9.85 -16.02 18.93
N GLU A 177 9.96 -14.73 19.24
CA GLU A 177 10.45 -13.75 18.28
C GLU A 177 11.91 -14.10 17.92
N PRO A 178 12.24 -14.40 16.66
CA PRO A 178 13.61 -14.71 16.30
C PRO A 178 14.51 -13.51 16.59
N ALA A 179 15.58 -13.77 17.34
CA ALA A 179 16.61 -12.77 17.66
C ALA A 179 17.37 -12.31 16.40
N SER A 180 17.38 -13.13 15.34
CA SER A 180 17.97 -12.82 14.05
C SER A 180 17.30 -13.64 12.93
N LEU A 181 17.55 -13.28 11.67
CA LEU A 181 17.12 -14.07 10.52
C LEU A 181 18.09 -15.23 10.18
N GLU A 182 19.07 -15.50 11.03
CA GLU A 182 19.97 -16.64 10.83
C GLU A 182 19.20 -17.97 10.89
N PRO A 183 19.62 -19.01 10.15
CA PRO A 183 18.97 -20.31 10.16
C PRO A 183 18.95 -20.92 11.57
N GLY A 184 17.78 -21.41 12.00
CA GLY A 184 17.59 -22.10 13.27
C GLY A 184 17.45 -23.62 13.12
N ALA A 185 17.28 -24.33 14.24
CA ALA A 185 17.02 -25.78 14.24
C ALA A 185 15.54 -26.15 13.99
N ARG A 186 14.64 -25.17 14.01
CA ARG A 186 13.19 -25.37 13.79
C ARG A 186 12.86 -25.25 12.32
N HIS A 187 11.86 -26.01 11.89
CA HIS A 187 11.25 -25.87 10.57
C HIS A 187 10.72 -24.44 10.40
N ARG A 188 11.22 -23.71 9.39
CA ARG A 188 10.94 -22.30 9.17
C ARG A 188 10.04 -22.11 7.96
N VAL A 189 8.89 -21.49 8.21
CA VAL A 189 7.90 -21.11 7.20
C VAL A 189 7.91 -19.58 7.07
N VAL A 190 8.28 -19.08 5.90
CA VAL A 190 8.20 -17.66 5.56
C VAL A 190 6.93 -17.40 4.76
N LEU A 191 6.11 -16.44 5.20
CA LEU A 191 4.87 -16.05 4.54
C LEU A 191 5.03 -14.69 3.87
N LEU A 192 4.65 -14.64 2.59
CA LEU A 192 4.62 -13.48 1.71
C LEU A 192 3.18 -13.23 1.26
N GLY A 193 2.76 -11.97 1.20
CA GLY A 193 1.40 -11.64 0.78
C GLY A 193 1.01 -10.20 1.08
N GLY A 194 -0.25 -9.89 0.79
CA GLY A 194 -0.86 -8.58 1.00
C GLY A 194 -1.43 -8.35 2.40
N SER A 195 -2.36 -7.40 2.49
CA SER A 195 -3.07 -7.02 3.73
C SER A 195 -3.85 -8.16 4.39
N VAL A 196 -4.29 -9.15 3.62
CA VAL A 196 -4.98 -10.35 4.13
C VAL A 196 -4.07 -11.17 5.05
N LEU A 197 -2.85 -11.46 4.61
CA LEU A 197 -1.89 -12.22 5.38
C LEU A 197 -1.26 -11.39 6.51
N TYR A 198 -1.15 -10.06 6.31
CA TYR A 198 -0.77 -9.11 7.36
C TYR A 198 -1.76 -9.10 8.53
N GLY A 199 -3.03 -9.45 8.27
CA GLY A 199 -4.09 -9.49 9.28
C GLY A 199 -4.92 -8.21 9.39
N LEU A 200 -4.95 -7.37 8.34
CA LEU A 200 -5.69 -6.12 8.38
C LEU A 200 -7.18 -6.37 8.70
N GLY A 201 -7.69 -5.66 9.70
CA GLY A 201 -9.07 -5.81 10.18
C GLY A 201 -9.25 -6.86 11.29
N GLN A 202 -8.21 -7.62 11.62
CA GLN A 202 -8.25 -8.53 12.77
C GLN A 202 -8.17 -7.74 14.09
N PRO A 203 -8.83 -8.24 15.16
CA PRO A 203 -8.83 -7.56 16.46
C PRO A 203 -7.47 -7.64 17.16
N ASP A 204 -6.68 -8.68 16.87
CA ASP A 204 -5.36 -8.91 17.43
C ASP A 204 -4.59 -9.97 16.61
N ASN A 205 -3.30 -10.14 16.91
CA ASN A 205 -2.42 -11.06 16.19
C ASN A 205 -2.84 -12.54 16.29
N SER A 206 -3.56 -12.96 17.35
CA SER A 206 -3.98 -14.36 17.55
C SER A 206 -5.05 -14.82 16.55
N ARG A 207 -5.76 -13.86 15.94
CA ARG A 207 -6.85 -14.10 14.97
C ARG A 207 -6.39 -14.06 13.52
N THR A 208 -5.10 -13.92 13.27
CA THR A 208 -4.55 -13.82 11.91
C THR A 208 -4.29 -15.20 11.28
N ILE A 209 -4.14 -15.23 9.95
CA ILE A 209 -3.78 -16.44 9.20
C ILE A 209 -2.45 -17.04 9.70
N PRO A 210 -1.36 -16.25 9.89
CA PRO A 210 -0.12 -16.78 10.46
C PRO A 210 -0.31 -17.42 11.83
N ALA A 211 -1.14 -16.84 12.70
CA ALA A 211 -1.42 -17.42 14.02
C ALA A 211 -2.23 -18.71 13.94
N ALA A 212 -3.19 -18.81 13.01
CA ALA A 212 -3.88 -20.06 12.73
C ALA A 212 -2.92 -21.15 12.25
N LEU A 213 -2.04 -20.81 11.31
CA LEU A 213 -1.02 -21.72 10.82
C LEU A 213 -0.07 -22.20 11.94
N HIS A 214 0.43 -21.28 12.77
CA HIS A 214 1.32 -21.63 13.88
C HIS A 214 0.66 -22.56 14.90
N ARG A 215 -0.64 -22.40 15.19
CA ARG A 215 -1.37 -23.34 16.08
C ARG A 215 -1.39 -24.77 15.54
N ARG A 216 -1.40 -24.95 14.22
CA ARG A 216 -1.36 -26.28 13.58
C ARG A 216 0.05 -26.85 13.53
N MET A 217 1.07 -25.99 13.64
CA MET A 217 2.49 -26.33 13.54
C MET A 217 3.29 -25.66 14.66
N PRO A 218 3.05 -26.01 15.94
CA PRO A 218 3.63 -25.31 17.08
C PRO A 218 5.17 -25.43 17.15
N ASP A 219 5.74 -26.48 16.56
CA ASP A 219 7.18 -26.72 16.49
C ASP A 219 7.87 -25.96 15.35
N SER A 220 7.10 -25.29 14.48
CA SER A 220 7.60 -24.50 13.37
C SER A 220 7.69 -23.01 13.70
N GLU A 221 8.69 -22.35 13.12
CA GLU A 221 8.84 -20.90 13.13
C GLU A 221 8.07 -20.31 11.95
N VAL A 222 7.01 -19.52 12.23
CA VAL A 222 6.15 -18.94 11.19
C VAL A 222 6.42 -17.43 11.09
N LEU A 223 7.15 -17.01 10.05
CA LEU A 223 7.55 -15.62 9.87
C LEU A 223 6.70 -14.93 8.81
N CYS A 224 5.84 -14.00 9.22
CA CYS A 224 4.97 -13.28 8.29
C CYS A 224 5.58 -11.93 7.86
N PHE A 225 5.99 -11.84 6.60
CA PHE A 225 6.52 -10.65 5.96
C PHE A 225 5.51 -9.99 5.00
N ALA A 226 4.23 -10.25 5.22
CA ALA A 226 3.16 -9.64 4.44
C ALA A 226 3.14 -8.12 4.66
N ALA A 227 2.69 -7.37 3.65
CA ALA A 227 2.56 -5.92 3.73
C ALA A 227 1.21 -5.45 3.15
N PRO A 228 0.52 -4.46 3.76
CA PRO A 228 -0.72 -3.94 3.21
C PRO A 228 -0.55 -3.34 1.81
N GLY A 229 -1.40 -3.74 0.87
CA GLY A 229 -1.33 -3.30 -0.53
C GLY A 229 -0.23 -3.98 -1.37
N GLU A 230 0.53 -4.90 -0.77
CA GLU A 230 1.58 -5.64 -1.47
C GLU A 230 0.98 -6.57 -2.53
N TRP A 231 1.71 -6.73 -3.63
CA TRP A 231 1.36 -7.57 -4.78
C TRP A 231 2.55 -8.45 -5.16
N SER A 232 2.35 -9.44 -6.05
CA SER A 232 3.34 -10.50 -6.31
C SER A 232 4.73 -10.02 -6.73
N ARG A 233 4.83 -8.84 -7.34
CA ARG A 233 6.12 -8.28 -7.72
C ARG A 233 6.96 -7.85 -6.51
N GLY A 234 6.33 -7.29 -5.50
CA GLY A 234 7.02 -6.91 -4.27
C GLY A 234 7.37 -8.12 -3.40
N GLU A 235 6.47 -9.11 -3.35
CA GLU A 235 6.72 -10.42 -2.73
C GLU A 235 7.95 -11.12 -3.32
N SER A 236 8.04 -11.18 -4.66
CA SER A 236 9.20 -11.79 -5.34
C SER A 236 10.50 -11.03 -5.07
N ALA A 237 10.47 -9.70 -5.03
CA ALA A 237 11.64 -8.90 -4.66
C ALA A 237 12.06 -9.16 -3.21
N LEU A 238 11.12 -9.22 -2.27
CA LEU A 238 11.41 -9.49 -0.87
C LEU A 238 12.05 -10.88 -0.68
N LEU A 239 11.51 -11.89 -1.35
CA LEU A 239 12.08 -13.23 -1.33
C LEU A 239 13.51 -13.26 -1.90
N LEU A 240 13.69 -12.75 -3.12
CA LEU A 240 14.94 -12.83 -3.86
C LEU A 240 16.08 -12.07 -3.21
N TYR A 241 15.79 -10.92 -2.59
CA TYR A 241 16.83 -10.00 -2.10
C TYR A 241 17.02 -10.04 -0.59
N ARG A 242 16.03 -10.53 0.17
CA ARG A 242 16.09 -10.48 1.64
C ARG A 242 15.86 -11.85 2.27
N LEU A 243 14.79 -12.54 1.90
CA LEU A 243 14.32 -13.66 2.72
C LEU A 243 14.95 -15.01 2.34
N ARG A 244 15.36 -15.26 1.10
CA ARG A 244 16.05 -16.52 0.77
C ARG A 244 17.31 -16.76 1.63
N HIS A 245 17.95 -15.68 2.08
CA HIS A 245 19.16 -15.73 2.91
C HIS A 245 18.88 -16.21 4.34
N CYS A 246 17.63 -16.13 4.81
CA CYS A 246 17.23 -16.72 6.09
C CYS A 246 17.03 -18.24 6.03
N ARG A 247 17.28 -18.85 4.85
CA ARG A 247 17.14 -20.28 4.54
C ARG A 247 15.84 -20.88 5.10
N PRO A 248 14.67 -20.38 4.70
CA PRO A 248 13.42 -20.99 5.10
C PRO A 248 13.31 -22.40 4.52
N ASP A 249 12.70 -23.33 5.25
CA ASP A 249 12.35 -24.64 4.70
C ASP A 249 11.19 -24.51 3.70
N VAL A 250 10.27 -23.58 3.97
CA VAL A 250 9.11 -23.29 3.12
C VAL A 250 8.92 -21.78 2.95
N ALA A 251 8.73 -21.34 1.70
CA ALA A 251 8.26 -20.00 1.37
C ALA A 251 6.84 -20.08 0.79
N VAL A 252 5.92 -19.32 1.38
CA VAL A 252 4.50 -19.27 1.00
C VAL A 252 4.19 -17.90 0.41
N SER A 253 3.52 -17.87 -0.74
CA SER A 253 2.92 -16.67 -1.33
C SER A 253 1.39 -16.80 -1.32
N LEU A 254 0.70 -16.04 -0.46
CA LEU A 254 -0.76 -15.92 -0.48
C LEU A 254 -1.14 -14.56 -1.06
N SER A 255 -1.46 -14.53 -2.36
CA SER A 255 -1.66 -13.27 -3.10
C SER A 255 -2.59 -13.43 -4.32
N GLY A 256 -2.54 -12.47 -5.25
CA GLY A 256 -3.35 -12.43 -6.47
C GLY A 256 -4.40 -11.32 -6.48
N TRP A 257 -5.04 -11.04 -5.34
CA TRP A 257 -6.08 -10.00 -5.31
C TRP A 257 -5.51 -8.59 -5.55
N ASN A 258 -4.38 -8.23 -4.94
CA ASN A 258 -3.78 -6.91 -5.17
C ASN A 258 -3.25 -6.76 -6.60
N ASP A 259 -2.75 -7.83 -7.24
CA ASP A 259 -2.37 -7.83 -8.66
C ASP A 259 -3.58 -7.54 -9.56
N PHE A 260 -4.70 -8.21 -9.30
CA PHE A 260 -5.99 -7.93 -9.95
C PHE A 260 -6.49 -6.51 -9.65
N ASN A 261 -6.52 -6.08 -8.39
CA ASN A 261 -7.04 -4.78 -7.97
C ASN A 261 -6.27 -3.64 -8.64
N ASN A 262 -4.95 -3.77 -8.70
CA ASN A 262 -4.08 -2.84 -9.41
C ASN A 262 -4.37 -2.81 -10.92
N LEU A 263 -4.56 -3.98 -11.55
CA LEU A 263 -4.99 -4.09 -12.94
C LEU A 263 -6.33 -3.37 -13.18
N PHE A 264 -7.33 -3.69 -12.37
CA PHE A 264 -8.67 -3.16 -12.50
C PHE A 264 -8.70 -1.64 -12.27
N ALA A 265 -8.11 -1.15 -11.19
CA ALA A 265 -8.02 0.28 -10.89
C ALA A 265 -7.33 1.07 -12.00
N MET A 266 -6.25 0.52 -12.59
CA MET A 266 -5.56 1.18 -13.71
C MET A 266 -6.42 1.25 -14.95
N ARG A 267 -7.11 0.15 -15.28
CA ARG A 267 -8.02 0.08 -16.43
C ARG A 267 -9.18 1.06 -16.27
N LEU A 268 -9.68 1.21 -15.05
CA LEU A 268 -10.72 2.16 -14.68
C LEU A 268 -10.29 3.62 -14.88
N VAL A 269 -9.08 3.97 -14.42
CA VAL A 269 -8.60 5.36 -14.43
C VAL A 269 -8.04 5.77 -15.80
N ASN A 270 -7.39 4.86 -16.52
CA ASN A 270 -6.62 5.17 -17.72
C ASN A 270 -7.17 4.52 -19.00
N GLY A 271 -8.22 3.71 -18.88
CA GLY A 271 -8.80 2.95 -19.99
C GLY A 271 -8.11 1.59 -20.25
N PRO A 272 -8.64 0.81 -21.21
CA PRO A 272 -8.04 -0.46 -21.63
C PRO A 272 -6.60 -0.29 -22.14
N GLY A 273 -5.71 -1.23 -21.76
CA GLY A 273 -4.30 -1.21 -22.19
C GLY A 273 -3.41 -0.27 -21.36
N ALA A 274 -3.91 0.29 -20.27
CA ALA A 274 -3.10 1.07 -19.35
C ALA A 274 -1.95 0.24 -18.74
N GLU A 275 -0.73 0.75 -18.86
CA GLU A 275 0.47 0.16 -18.26
C GLU A 275 0.78 0.87 -16.95
N MET A 276 1.10 0.09 -15.91
CA MET A 276 1.55 0.65 -14.65
C MET A 276 3.07 0.66 -14.59
N LEU A 277 3.65 1.84 -14.77
CA LEU A 277 5.02 2.07 -14.39
C LEU A 277 5.08 2.27 -12.86
N ASN A 278 5.54 1.23 -12.18
CA ASN A 278 6.45 1.41 -11.05
C ASN A 278 5.80 1.92 -9.72
N TRP A 279 4.53 1.61 -9.43
CA TRP A 279 3.80 2.17 -8.27
C TRP A 279 4.18 1.63 -6.89
N THR A 280 4.83 0.47 -6.80
CA THR A 280 5.16 -0.20 -5.52
C THR A 280 6.66 -0.23 -5.20
N PHE A 281 7.48 0.40 -6.04
CA PHE A 281 8.94 0.29 -5.92
C PHE A 281 9.58 1.23 -4.91
N HIS A 282 8.79 1.93 -4.09
CA HIS A 282 9.36 2.87 -3.13
C HIS A 282 10.22 2.15 -2.08
N ASP A 283 9.77 0.97 -1.61
CA ASP A 283 10.48 0.19 -0.58
C ASP A 283 11.64 -0.63 -1.16
N HIS A 284 11.51 -1.15 -2.38
CA HIS A 284 12.61 -1.85 -3.04
C HIS A 284 13.73 -0.92 -3.52
N GLN A 285 13.41 0.27 -4.07
CA GLN A 285 14.40 1.31 -4.33
C GLN A 285 15.08 1.78 -3.04
N HIS A 286 14.33 1.85 -1.93
CA HIS A 286 14.89 2.18 -0.63
C HIS A 286 15.86 1.09 -0.17
N PHE A 287 15.46 -0.17 -0.25
CA PHE A 287 16.30 -1.33 0.07
C PHE A 287 17.58 -1.36 -0.78
N LEU A 288 17.49 -1.26 -2.11
CA LEU A 288 18.67 -1.25 -2.98
C LEU A 288 19.59 -0.05 -2.68
N ARG A 289 19.05 1.14 -2.39
CA ARG A 289 19.88 2.30 -2.04
C ARG A 289 20.61 2.13 -0.72
N LEU A 290 20.01 1.42 0.24
CA LEU A 290 20.58 1.22 1.57
C LEU A 290 21.55 0.03 1.64
N HIS A 291 21.17 -1.09 1.04
CA HIS A 291 21.85 -2.37 1.22
C HIS A 291 22.69 -2.80 0.01
N ALA A 292 22.35 -2.32 -1.18
CA ALA A 292 23.06 -2.65 -2.41
C ALA A 292 23.28 -1.41 -3.32
N PRO A 293 23.93 -0.33 -2.83
CA PRO A 293 23.98 0.95 -3.54
C PRO A 293 24.70 0.88 -4.90
N ARG A 294 25.56 -0.13 -5.11
CA ARG A 294 26.17 -0.41 -6.42
C ARG A 294 25.15 -1.01 -7.39
N GLU A 295 24.25 -1.86 -6.91
CA GLU A 295 23.14 -2.43 -7.67
C GLU A 295 22.08 -1.38 -8.00
N ALA A 296 21.80 -0.46 -7.07
CA ALA A 296 20.93 0.70 -7.30
C ALA A 296 21.43 1.65 -8.40
N ARG A 297 22.71 1.57 -8.78
CA ARG A 297 23.33 2.35 -9.87
C ARG A 297 23.54 1.51 -11.13
N ASN A 298 23.34 0.21 -11.06
CA ASN A 298 23.49 -0.69 -12.18
C ASN A 298 22.24 -0.63 -13.07
N VAL A 299 22.38 0.05 -14.20
CA VAL A 299 21.30 0.22 -15.19
C VAL A 299 20.85 -1.09 -15.86
N GLY A 300 21.64 -2.17 -15.71
CA GLY A 300 21.28 -3.51 -16.16
C GLY A 300 20.46 -4.32 -15.15
N LEU A 301 20.30 -3.83 -13.90
CA LEU A 301 19.42 -4.46 -12.92
C LEU A 301 17.99 -3.92 -13.07
N PRO A 302 16.96 -4.78 -13.24
CA PRO A 302 15.57 -4.39 -13.55
C PRO A 302 14.85 -3.45 -12.57
N PHE A 303 15.54 -3.00 -11.52
CA PHE A 303 14.96 -2.44 -10.30
C PHE A 303 15.57 -1.08 -9.88
N ALA A 304 16.63 -0.63 -10.56
CA ALA A 304 17.38 0.58 -10.21
C ALA A 304 16.72 1.91 -10.66
N ARG A 305 15.73 1.90 -11.57
CA ARG A 305 15.12 3.12 -12.14
C ARG A 305 13.93 3.67 -11.33
N LYS A 306 13.93 4.98 -11.10
CA LYS A 306 12.87 5.73 -10.38
C LYS A 306 11.50 5.59 -11.06
N PRO A 307 10.40 5.67 -10.30
CA PRO A 307 9.05 5.73 -10.86
C PRO A 307 8.81 7.06 -11.55
N SER A 308 8.44 6.99 -12.82
CA SER A 308 7.83 8.09 -13.58
C SER A 308 6.72 7.49 -14.43
N VAL A 309 5.52 8.06 -14.34
CA VAL A 309 4.47 7.80 -15.31
C VAL A 309 4.94 8.44 -16.62
N VAL A 310 5.39 7.63 -17.58
CA VAL A 310 5.80 8.13 -18.89
C VAL A 310 4.82 7.64 -19.93
N ARG A 311 4.00 8.55 -20.46
CA ARG A 311 3.22 8.29 -21.67
C ARG A 311 4.21 8.25 -22.84
N ARG A 312 4.57 7.04 -23.28
CA ARG A 312 5.44 6.72 -24.43
C ARG A 312 6.94 6.98 -24.19
N LEU A 313 7.71 5.91 -24.04
CA LEU A 313 9.13 5.89 -24.39
C LEU A 313 9.34 4.85 -25.50
N PRO A 314 10.17 5.14 -26.52
CA PRO A 314 10.74 4.11 -27.36
C PRO A 314 11.88 3.46 -26.55
N LEU A 315 11.59 2.37 -25.86
CA LEU A 315 12.61 1.57 -25.19
C LEU A 315 13.00 0.41 -26.11
N ASP A 316 14.31 0.27 -26.30
CA ASP A 316 14.94 -0.78 -27.10
C ASP A 316 14.57 -2.17 -26.51
N SER A 317 13.87 -2.96 -27.34
CA SER A 317 12.99 -4.06 -26.94
C SER A 317 13.69 -5.40 -26.66
N LEU A 318 15.02 -5.45 -26.79
CA LEU A 318 15.78 -6.71 -26.74
C LEU A 318 16.34 -7.07 -25.35
N ALA A 319 16.51 -6.10 -24.44
CA ALA A 319 17.00 -6.36 -23.08
C ALA A 319 15.88 -6.42 -22.02
N PHE A 320 14.68 -5.96 -22.39
CA PHE A 320 13.52 -5.89 -21.51
C PHE A 320 12.26 -6.17 -22.33
N PRO A 321 11.55 -7.30 -22.14
CA PRO A 321 10.18 -7.38 -22.61
C PRO A 321 9.40 -6.34 -21.80
N SER A 322 9.19 -5.16 -22.41
CA SER A 322 8.35 -4.07 -21.92
C SER A 322 8.32 -3.89 -20.38
N SER A 323 9.21 -3.08 -19.83
CA SER A 323 9.05 -2.56 -18.46
C SER A 323 7.79 -1.67 -18.30
N GLY A 324 7.14 -1.33 -19.41
CA GLY A 324 5.70 -1.12 -19.50
C GLY A 324 4.97 -2.46 -19.54
N ALA A 325 5.07 -3.25 -18.47
CA ALA A 325 4.29 -4.47 -18.39
C ALA A 325 2.83 -4.02 -18.33
N GLY A 326 2.12 -4.14 -19.44
CA GLY A 326 0.66 -4.09 -19.41
C GLY A 326 0.24 -4.99 -18.26
N LEU A 327 -0.48 -4.42 -17.29
CA LEU A 327 -1.03 -5.26 -16.24
C LEU A 327 -1.91 -6.28 -16.96
N ARG A 328 -1.52 -7.53 -16.83
CA ARG A 328 -2.22 -8.67 -17.38
C ARG A 328 -2.21 -9.73 -16.31
N ALA A 329 -3.24 -10.56 -16.30
CA ALA A 329 -3.31 -11.69 -15.38
C ALA A 329 -2.02 -12.55 -15.43
N GLY A 330 -1.37 -12.65 -16.59
CA GLY A 330 -0.08 -13.35 -16.73
C GLY A 330 1.04 -12.87 -15.79
N VAL A 331 1.10 -11.59 -15.41
CA VAL A 331 2.23 -11.05 -14.60
C VAL A 331 2.28 -11.67 -13.21
N TRP A 332 1.13 -11.90 -12.58
CA TRP A 332 1.09 -12.59 -11.29
C TRP A 332 1.70 -13.99 -11.42
N LEU A 333 1.28 -14.77 -12.42
CA LEU A 333 1.79 -16.11 -12.69
C LEU A 333 3.30 -16.12 -12.99
N GLU A 334 3.79 -15.15 -13.76
CA GLU A 334 5.22 -14.98 -14.04
C GLU A 334 6.03 -14.74 -12.75
N ASN A 335 5.51 -13.93 -11.82
CA ASN A 335 6.15 -13.71 -10.52
C ASN A 335 6.10 -14.97 -9.64
N GLN A 336 5.01 -15.75 -9.68
CA GLN A 336 4.94 -17.03 -8.97
C GLN A 336 5.96 -18.05 -9.52
N ALA A 337 6.09 -18.14 -10.85
CA ALA A 337 7.09 -18.99 -11.50
C ALA A 337 8.53 -18.57 -11.15
N LEU A 338 8.79 -17.27 -11.07
CA LEU A 338 10.08 -16.71 -10.64
C LEU A 338 10.42 -17.11 -9.20
N MET A 339 9.47 -16.98 -8.26
CA MET A 339 9.68 -17.39 -6.88
C MET A 339 9.89 -18.91 -6.77
N ALA A 340 9.09 -19.72 -7.47
CA ALA A 340 9.26 -21.17 -7.52
C ALA A 340 10.66 -21.57 -8.02
N THR A 341 11.13 -20.94 -9.11
CA THR A 341 12.47 -21.17 -9.67
C THR A 341 13.57 -20.85 -8.66
N ALA A 342 13.46 -19.71 -7.98
CA ALA A 342 14.45 -19.29 -7.00
C ALA A 342 14.49 -20.22 -5.78
N CYS A 343 13.32 -20.60 -5.27
CA CYS A 343 13.19 -21.55 -4.18
C CYS A 343 13.79 -22.91 -4.53
N ALA A 344 13.46 -23.46 -5.71
CA ALA A 344 13.99 -24.74 -6.16
C ALA A 344 15.52 -24.75 -6.24
N ARG A 345 16.13 -23.65 -6.72
CA ARG A 345 17.59 -23.52 -6.79
C ARG A 345 18.25 -23.51 -5.40
N ASP A 346 17.58 -22.92 -4.43
CA ASP A 346 18.11 -22.71 -3.08
C ASP A 346 17.65 -23.81 -2.09
N GLY A 347 16.98 -24.88 -2.60
CA GLY A 347 16.51 -26.01 -1.79
C GLY A 347 15.31 -25.69 -0.88
N ILE A 348 14.60 -24.60 -1.17
CA ILE A 348 13.43 -24.12 -0.42
C ILE A 348 12.17 -24.69 -1.08
N ARG A 349 11.22 -25.23 -0.29
CA ARG A 349 9.91 -25.61 -0.83
C ARG A 349 9.07 -24.37 -1.06
N PHE A 350 8.49 -24.23 -2.24
CA PHE A 350 7.60 -23.11 -2.56
C PHE A 350 6.14 -23.51 -2.53
N VAL A 351 5.30 -22.70 -1.88
CA VAL A 351 3.85 -22.84 -1.86
C VAL A 351 3.20 -21.55 -2.36
N CYS A 352 2.51 -21.60 -3.49
CA CYS A 352 1.70 -20.50 -4.00
C CYS A 352 0.24 -20.79 -3.72
N ALA A 353 -0.47 -19.84 -3.13
CA ALA A 353 -1.90 -19.92 -2.85
C ALA A 353 -2.65 -18.71 -3.42
N LEU A 354 -3.68 -18.97 -4.23
CA LEU A 354 -4.55 -17.93 -4.75
C LEU A 354 -5.55 -17.49 -3.68
N GLN A 355 -5.54 -16.20 -3.34
CA GLN A 355 -6.38 -15.62 -2.28
C GLN A 355 -7.87 -15.53 -2.68
N PRO A 356 -8.83 -15.83 -1.78
CA PRO A 356 -10.26 -15.61 -2.02
C PRO A 356 -10.66 -14.12 -2.06
N HIS A 357 -11.85 -13.86 -2.61
CA HIS A 357 -12.51 -12.55 -2.66
C HIS A 357 -14.02 -12.68 -2.44
N SER A 358 -14.70 -11.58 -2.13
CA SER A 358 -16.10 -11.60 -1.67
C SER A 358 -17.13 -12.09 -2.69
N LEU A 359 -16.90 -11.94 -4.00
CA LEU A 359 -17.85 -12.43 -5.02
C LEU A 359 -18.00 -13.96 -5.01
N LEU A 360 -16.97 -14.69 -4.56
CA LEU A 360 -17.02 -16.15 -4.43
C LEU A 360 -17.54 -16.60 -3.06
N HIS A 361 -18.07 -15.68 -2.24
CA HIS A 361 -18.58 -15.99 -0.91
C HIS A 361 -20.11 -15.82 -0.85
N PRO A 362 -20.89 -16.91 -0.98
CA PRO A 362 -22.36 -16.83 -1.01
C PRO A 362 -22.97 -16.13 0.21
N ALA A 363 -22.44 -16.38 1.42
CA ALA A 363 -22.99 -15.82 2.65
C ALA A 363 -22.90 -14.29 2.79
N LEU A 364 -22.06 -13.59 2.01
CA LEU A 364 -22.05 -12.13 2.00
C LEU A 364 -23.17 -11.55 1.14
N GLY A 365 -23.60 -12.27 0.11
CA GLY A 365 -24.55 -11.80 -0.89
C GLY A 365 -23.96 -10.81 -1.89
N GLU A 366 -24.61 -10.72 -3.05
CA GLU A 366 -24.22 -9.81 -4.13
C GLU A 366 -24.33 -8.34 -3.72
N GLU A 367 -25.40 -7.98 -3.00
CA GLU A 367 -25.67 -6.59 -2.58
C GLU A 367 -24.55 -6.02 -1.71
N PHE A 368 -24.04 -6.81 -0.76
CA PHE A 368 -22.90 -6.42 0.06
C PHE A 368 -21.67 -6.14 -0.80
N THR A 369 -21.35 -7.04 -1.72
CA THR A 369 -20.18 -6.89 -2.59
C THR A 369 -20.35 -5.70 -3.53
N ARG A 370 -21.56 -5.48 -4.07
CA ARG A 370 -21.90 -4.31 -4.89
C ARG A 370 -21.67 -3.01 -4.13
N ALA A 371 -22.19 -2.91 -2.91
CA ALA A 371 -21.98 -1.74 -2.06
C ALA A 371 -20.51 -1.54 -1.67
N TRP A 372 -19.74 -2.62 -1.50
CA TRP A 372 -18.31 -2.52 -1.24
C TRP A 372 -17.54 -2.03 -2.47
N VAL A 373 -17.72 -2.64 -3.64
CA VAL A 373 -17.07 -2.26 -4.91
C VAL A 373 -17.35 -0.80 -5.23
N GLN A 374 -18.62 -0.39 -5.17
CA GLN A 374 -19.02 0.99 -5.44
C GLN A 374 -18.30 1.97 -4.51
N ARG A 375 -18.16 1.68 -3.21
CA ARG A 375 -17.42 2.53 -2.26
C ARG A 375 -15.92 2.49 -2.47
N HIS A 376 -15.37 1.33 -2.78
CA HIS A 376 -13.94 1.12 -2.97
C HIS A 376 -13.43 1.92 -4.17
N TYR A 377 -14.14 1.82 -5.30
CA TYR A 377 -13.81 2.48 -6.57
C TYR A 377 -14.60 3.77 -6.83
N ASP A 378 -15.17 4.36 -5.78
CA ASP A 378 -15.85 5.66 -5.86
C ASP A 378 -14.83 6.78 -6.13
N HIS A 379 -14.49 6.96 -7.41
CA HIS A 379 -13.62 7.99 -7.94
C HIS A 379 -14.39 8.92 -8.89
N PRO A 380 -13.97 10.19 -9.03
CA PRO A 380 -14.69 11.19 -9.84
C PRO A 380 -14.83 10.86 -11.34
N PHE A 381 -14.11 9.84 -11.82
CA PHE A 381 -14.06 9.45 -13.22
C PHE A 381 -14.67 8.07 -13.46
N THR A 382 -15.24 7.45 -12.42
CA THR A 382 -15.87 6.14 -12.50
C THR A 382 -17.36 6.29 -12.80
N ASP A 383 -17.88 5.59 -13.80
CA ASP A 383 -19.32 5.40 -13.90
C ASP A 383 -19.78 4.45 -12.78
N ARG A 384 -20.51 5.00 -11.82
CA ARG A 384 -21.00 4.26 -10.66
C ARG A 384 -22.05 3.21 -11.04
N ALA A 385 -22.72 3.36 -12.18
CA ALA A 385 -23.74 2.43 -12.62
C ALA A 385 -23.14 1.10 -13.07
N THR A 386 -21.99 1.12 -13.77
CA THR A 386 -21.39 -0.08 -14.36
C THR A 386 -20.22 -0.66 -13.57
N VAL A 387 -19.63 0.10 -12.64
CA VAL A 387 -18.38 -0.30 -11.95
C VAL A 387 -18.45 -1.68 -11.30
N PHE A 388 -19.61 -2.08 -10.78
CA PHE A 388 -19.76 -3.41 -10.20
C PHE A 388 -19.76 -4.51 -11.26
N ASP A 389 -20.53 -4.35 -12.33
CA ASP A 389 -20.63 -5.36 -13.38
C ASP A 389 -19.27 -5.51 -14.08
N ASP A 390 -18.59 -4.38 -14.33
CA ASP A 390 -17.22 -4.35 -14.87
C ASP A 390 -16.22 -5.06 -13.93
N TYR A 391 -16.33 -4.82 -12.62
CA TYR A 391 -15.51 -5.48 -11.61
C TYR A 391 -15.74 -6.99 -11.59
N ALA A 392 -17.01 -7.42 -11.53
CA ALA A 392 -17.38 -8.82 -11.48
C ALA A 392 -16.89 -9.58 -12.71
N GLN A 393 -17.15 -9.04 -13.91
CA GLN A 393 -16.67 -9.65 -15.14
C GLN A 393 -15.13 -9.72 -15.19
N THR A 394 -14.45 -8.65 -14.77
CA THR A 394 -12.98 -8.59 -14.86
C THR A 394 -12.32 -9.53 -13.86
N ILE A 395 -12.79 -9.57 -12.61
CA ILE A 395 -12.18 -10.43 -11.60
C ILE A 395 -12.38 -11.90 -11.93
N ASP A 396 -13.56 -12.30 -12.40
CA ASP A 396 -13.82 -13.69 -12.81
C ASP A 396 -12.86 -14.12 -13.93
N ALA A 397 -12.76 -13.31 -14.99
CA ALA A 397 -11.85 -13.62 -16.12
C ALA A 397 -10.37 -13.69 -15.69
N VAL A 398 -9.95 -12.80 -14.77
CA VAL A 398 -8.58 -12.79 -14.24
C VAL A 398 -8.33 -14.00 -13.35
N TYR A 399 -9.27 -14.35 -12.48
CA TYR A 399 -9.16 -15.50 -11.58
C TYR A 399 -9.19 -16.82 -12.33
N ASP A 400 -9.98 -16.96 -13.40
CA ASP A 400 -9.92 -18.13 -14.28
C ASP A 400 -8.53 -18.28 -14.91
N THR A 401 -7.94 -17.17 -15.36
CA THR A 401 -6.56 -17.17 -15.85
C THR A 401 -5.58 -17.60 -14.76
N TYR A 402 -5.77 -17.14 -13.52
CA TYR A 402 -4.93 -17.55 -12.38
C TYR A 402 -5.07 -19.04 -12.10
N ARG A 403 -6.30 -19.59 -12.02
CA ARG A 403 -6.55 -21.01 -11.77
C ARG A 403 -5.91 -21.91 -12.82
N ASP A 404 -6.08 -21.59 -14.10
CA ASP A 404 -5.49 -22.37 -15.17
C ASP A 404 -3.97 -22.24 -15.22
N GLY A 405 -3.46 -21.05 -14.91
CA GLY A 405 -2.04 -20.79 -14.71
C GLY A 405 -1.44 -21.63 -13.58
N LEU A 406 -2.11 -21.74 -12.43
CA LEU A 406 -1.66 -22.56 -11.31
C LEU A 406 -1.59 -24.05 -11.67
N LYS A 407 -2.59 -24.58 -12.39
CA LYS A 407 -2.57 -25.96 -12.90
C LYS A 407 -1.38 -26.20 -13.83
N ARG A 408 -1.05 -25.20 -14.67
CA ARG A 408 0.13 -25.27 -15.55
C ARG A 408 1.42 -25.24 -14.73
N LEU A 409 1.57 -24.29 -13.81
CA LEU A 409 2.77 -24.16 -12.98
C LEU A 409 3.01 -25.39 -12.10
N ALA A 410 1.96 -26.05 -11.60
CA ALA A 410 2.08 -27.32 -10.87
C ALA A 410 2.73 -28.44 -11.70
N LYS A 411 2.55 -28.45 -13.02
CA LYS A 411 3.22 -29.40 -13.92
C LYS A 411 4.66 -29.00 -14.22
N GLU A 412 4.92 -27.69 -14.34
CA GLU A 412 6.25 -27.14 -14.64
C GLU A 412 7.20 -27.21 -13.43
N PHE A 413 6.67 -27.10 -12.20
CA PHE A 413 7.44 -27.05 -10.95
C PHE A 413 6.97 -28.14 -9.97
N PRO A 414 7.33 -29.42 -10.18
CA PRO A 414 6.86 -30.54 -9.35
C PRO A 414 7.35 -30.50 -7.89
N GLY A 415 8.38 -29.70 -7.59
CA GLY A 415 8.85 -29.44 -6.22
C GLY A 415 8.14 -28.28 -5.50
N ALA A 416 7.19 -27.63 -6.17
CA ALA A 416 6.37 -26.56 -5.61
C ALA A 416 4.90 -26.98 -5.52
N VAL A 417 4.16 -26.35 -4.62
CA VAL A 417 2.72 -26.58 -4.43
C VAL A 417 1.96 -25.35 -4.90
N PHE A 418 0.95 -25.53 -5.73
CA PHE A 418 0.07 -24.46 -6.21
C PHE A 418 -1.36 -24.77 -5.80
N LEU A 419 -1.91 -23.93 -4.92
CA LEU A 419 -3.22 -24.08 -4.32
C LEU A 419 -4.19 -23.03 -4.88
N ASP A 420 -5.37 -23.48 -5.26
CA ASP A 420 -6.50 -22.57 -5.45
C ASP A 420 -7.28 -22.47 -4.13
N LEU A 421 -7.03 -21.41 -3.36
CA LEU A 421 -7.82 -21.09 -2.17
C LEU A 421 -8.93 -20.07 -2.48
N SER A 422 -9.18 -19.73 -3.75
CA SER A 422 -10.21 -18.74 -4.10
C SER A 422 -11.62 -19.20 -3.73
N THR A 423 -11.83 -20.51 -3.65
CA THR A 423 -13.11 -21.19 -3.39
C THR A 423 -13.21 -21.78 -1.98
N VAL A 424 -12.23 -21.52 -1.11
CA VAL A 424 -12.15 -22.11 0.24
C VAL A 424 -13.36 -21.79 1.12
N PHE A 425 -14.12 -20.73 0.80
CA PHE A 425 -15.31 -20.31 1.53
C PHE A 425 -16.64 -20.70 0.87
N GLU A 426 -16.65 -21.43 -0.26
CA GLU A 426 -17.89 -21.72 -1.02
C GLU A 426 -18.95 -22.45 -0.19
N LYS A 427 -18.52 -23.32 0.73
CA LYS A 427 -19.40 -24.13 1.58
C LYS A 427 -19.70 -23.48 2.93
N GLU A 428 -19.14 -22.30 3.19
CA GLU A 428 -19.25 -21.65 4.49
C GLU A 428 -20.56 -20.87 4.60
N THR A 429 -21.35 -21.22 5.61
CA THR A 429 -22.60 -20.51 5.95
C THR A 429 -22.35 -19.30 6.85
N ARG A 430 -21.20 -19.24 7.51
CA ARG A 430 -20.78 -18.11 8.35
C ARG A 430 -20.00 -17.09 7.52
N PRO A 431 -20.10 -15.78 7.81
CA PRO A 431 -19.29 -14.78 7.14
C PRO A 431 -17.78 -15.01 7.35
N CYS A 432 -17.04 -15.26 6.27
CA CYS A 432 -15.59 -15.42 6.30
C CYS A 432 -14.83 -14.16 5.91
N MET A 433 -15.52 -13.09 5.50
CA MET A 433 -14.91 -11.81 5.11
C MET A 433 -15.52 -10.64 5.90
N ILE A 434 -14.67 -9.69 6.29
CA ILE A 434 -15.02 -8.41 6.92
C ILE A 434 -15.49 -7.42 5.85
N ASP A 435 -14.82 -7.43 4.70
CA ASP A 435 -15.09 -6.57 3.56
C ASP A 435 -14.96 -7.34 2.24
N GLY A 436 -14.68 -6.67 1.11
CA GLY A 436 -14.51 -7.34 -0.18
C GLY A 436 -13.34 -8.34 -0.28
N VAL A 437 -12.39 -8.29 0.67
CA VAL A 437 -11.10 -9.00 0.53
C VAL A 437 -10.53 -9.50 1.86
N HIS A 438 -10.74 -8.80 2.97
CA HIS A 438 -10.12 -9.11 4.26
C HIS A 438 -10.95 -10.15 5.03
N PRO A 439 -10.35 -11.24 5.53
CA PRO A 439 -11.09 -12.30 6.20
C PRO A 439 -11.55 -11.89 7.60
N THR A 440 -12.63 -12.48 8.09
CA THR A 440 -12.96 -12.49 9.53
C THR A 440 -12.00 -13.41 10.29
N ALA A 441 -12.05 -13.45 11.61
CA ALA A 441 -11.28 -14.42 12.39
C ALA A 441 -11.61 -15.89 12.02
N HIS A 442 -12.87 -16.15 11.61
CA HIS A 442 -13.30 -17.46 11.12
C HIS A 442 -12.67 -17.77 9.75
N GLY A 443 -12.76 -16.85 8.80
CA GLY A 443 -12.12 -17.01 7.49
C GLY A 443 -10.60 -17.13 7.56
N ALA A 444 -9.96 -16.39 8.47
CA ALA A 444 -8.52 -16.46 8.70
C ALA A 444 -8.08 -17.82 9.27
N ALA A 445 -8.91 -18.43 10.13
CA ALA A 445 -8.67 -19.79 10.64
C ALA A 445 -8.74 -20.83 9.51
N LEU A 446 -9.79 -20.79 8.68
CA LEU A 446 -9.95 -21.70 7.54
C LEU A 446 -8.79 -21.60 6.53
N LEU A 447 -8.34 -20.38 6.23
CA LEU A 447 -7.17 -20.16 5.36
C LEU A 447 -5.89 -20.69 5.99
N GLY A 448 -5.68 -20.46 7.30
CA GLY A 448 -4.52 -21.00 8.02
C GLY A 448 -4.49 -22.52 8.05
N ASP A 449 -5.65 -23.15 8.26
CA ASP A 449 -5.80 -24.61 8.25
C ASP A 449 -5.54 -25.19 6.85
N ALA A 450 -6.09 -24.57 5.80
CA ALA A 450 -5.85 -25.00 4.41
C ALA A 450 -4.37 -24.87 4.00
N LEU A 451 -3.66 -23.87 4.53
CA LEU A 451 -2.22 -23.72 4.28
C LEU A 451 -1.38 -24.75 5.07
N ALA A 452 -1.80 -25.14 6.27
CA ALA A 452 -1.03 -26.03 7.15
C ALA A 452 -0.68 -27.36 6.48
N ASP A 453 -1.63 -27.96 5.77
CA ASP A 453 -1.42 -29.24 5.08
C ASP A 453 -0.37 -29.12 3.95
N ALA A 454 -0.28 -27.96 3.31
CA ALA A 454 0.65 -27.73 2.20
C ALA A 454 2.07 -27.37 2.65
N VAL A 455 2.24 -26.88 3.88
CA VAL A 455 3.54 -26.42 4.40
C VAL A 455 4.15 -27.35 5.46
N ALA A 456 3.42 -28.37 5.89
CA ALA A 456 3.89 -29.34 6.86
C ALA A 456 5.21 -29.99 6.40
N PRO A 457 6.15 -30.28 7.32
CA PRO A 457 7.36 -31.03 7.00
C PRO A 457 7.03 -32.36 6.33
N ASP A 458 7.81 -32.75 5.31
CA ASP A 458 7.69 -34.08 4.72
C ASP A 458 8.01 -35.12 5.80
N ARG A 459 7.00 -35.90 6.21
CA ARG A 459 7.13 -36.94 7.26
C ARG A 459 7.96 -38.15 6.80
N THR A 460 8.45 -38.15 5.57
CA THR A 460 9.09 -39.28 4.89
C THR A 460 10.61 -39.14 4.73
N ARG A 461 11.21 -38.09 5.29
CA ARG A 461 12.67 -37.96 5.46
C ARG A 461 13.01 -38.13 6.92
#